data_AF-A0A9D4U4Q3-F1
#
_entry.id   AF-A0A9D4U4Q3-F1
#
_cell.length_a   1.000
_cell.length_b   1.000
_cell.length_c   1.000
_cell.angle_alpha   90.00
_cell.angle_beta   90.00
_cell.angle_gamma   90.00
#
_symmetry.space_group_name_H-M   'P 1'
#
loop_
_entity.id
_entity.type
_entity.pdbx_description
1 polymer ?
#
loop_
_entity_poly.entity_id
_entity_poly.type
_entity_poly.pdbx_seq_one_letter_code
_entity_poly.pdbx_strand_id
1 'polypeptide(L)'
;MMGMGFDLSVSNLCKKFSMGLAREKKSVHKIYRTKEIRTSSTTKKCKLPKSNLFLEPLLCAARVAKQVPQQHAITSVSLLRPLHHLKLIASSVIMEKPLETVNNSPPKEILEFVKYQGLGNDFLLVDNRDSMEPKISPQQAVKLCNRNFGVGADGVIFAMPGINGTDYSMRIFNSDGSEPEMCGNGIRCMARFVAELEDTIETKSYTIHTLAGLIIPQLRADGQVEVDMGPPVLNAADVPTKLLASQNGAVVKVPLQVEGQNWLVTCVSMGNPHCVIFAKDDGKGLEVNSLPLERIGPLFEHHEVFPARTNTEFIQVLSPTHVRMRVWERGAGATLACGTGACAVVVAGVLEAHIEKKCTVDLPGGPLEIEWRKNNHVYMTGPAEPVFKGKAFL
;
A
#
# COMPACT_ATOMS: atom_id res chain seq x y z
N MET A 1 -60.13 18.20 43.62
CA MET A 1 -59.13 18.92 44.42
C MET A 1 -57.75 18.50 43.96
N MET A 2 -56.85 19.47 43.89
CA MET A 2 -55.47 19.42 43.41
C MET A 2 -54.60 18.32 44.05
N GLY A 3 -53.51 17.94 43.36
CA GLY A 3 -52.32 17.39 44.02
C GLY A 3 -51.47 16.47 43.13
N MET A 4 -50.45 17.04 42.48
CA MET A 4 -49.30 16.29 41.94
C MET A 4 -48.39 15.82 43.09
N GLY A 5 -47.67 14.71 42.90
CA GLY A 5 -46.52 14.35 43.73
C GLY A 5 -46.07 12.90 43.56
N PHE A 6 -45.11 12.68 42.66
CA PHE A 6 -44.30 11.45 42.59
C PHE A 6 -43.17 11.53 43.63
N ASP A 7 -43.06 10.52 44.50
CA ASP A 7 -41.79 9.88 44.86
C ASP A 7 -42.06 8.60 45.66
N LEU A 8 -41.48 7.46 45.25
CA LEU A 8 -41.31 6.26 46.09
C LEU A 8 -40.38 5.23 45.40
N SER A 9 -39.11 5.38 45.73
CA SER A 9 -38.15 4.38 46.17
C SER A 9 -38.55 2.88 46.18
N VAL A 10 -37.55 2.05 45.82
CA VAL A 10 -37.28 0.70 46.36
C VAL A 10 -38.25 -0.41 45.94
N SER A 11 -37.89 -1.08 44.85
CA SER A 11 -38.12 -2.51 44.73
C SER A 11 -36.89 -3.20 44.13
N ASN A 12 -36.46 -4.28 44.79
CA ASN A 12 -35.56 -5.31 44.30
C ASN A 12 -34.04 -5.13 44.45
N LEU A 13 -33.61 -4.74 45.65
CA LEU A 13 -32.36 -5.21 46.23
C LEU A 13 -32.58 -6.59 46.89
N CYS A 14 -32.70 -7.66 46.11
CA CYS A 14 -32.57 -9.04 46.59
C CYS A 14 -32.47 -10.07 45.45
N LYS A 15 -31.53 -9.88 44.50
CA LYS A 15 -31.27 -10.89 43.45
C LYS A 15 -29.84 -10.92 42.86
N LYS A 16 -28.84 -10.43 43.60
CA LYS A 16 -27.42 -10.50 43.18
C LYS A 16 -26.48 -10.84 44.33
N PHE A 17 -26.82 -11.82 45.17
CA PHE A 17 -25.86 -12.40 46.14
C PHE A 17 -26.29 -13.83 46.48
N SER A 18 -26.28 -14.72 45.49
CA SER A 18 -26.20 -16.19 45.67
C SER A 18 -26.16 -16.86 44.29
N MET A 19 -25.02 -16.76 43.60
CA MET A 19 -24.57 -17.70 42.55
C MET A 19 -23.09 -17.38 42.25
N GLY A 20 -22.27 -17.41 43.30
CA GLY A 20 -20.84 -17.68 43.18
C GLY A 20 -20.60 -19.19 43.18
N LEU A 21 -19.48 -19.60 42.60
CA LEU A 21 -18.87 -20.94 42.71
C LEU A 21 -19.54 -22.08 41.93
N ALA A 22 -19.49 -22.03 40.60
CA ALA A 22 -19.33 -23.23 39.77
C ALA A 22 -18.98 -22.85 38.32
N ARG A 23 -17.68 -22.73 38.01
CA ARG A 23 -17.01 -23.10 36.73
C ARG A 23 -15.62 -22.46 36.62
N GLU A 24 -14.79 -22.67 37.63
CA GLU A 24 -13.35 -22.84 37.45
C GLU A 24 -13.06 -24.35 37.48
N LYS A 25 -12.06 -24.79 36.70
CA LYS A 25 -11.61 -26.16 36.38
C LYS A 25 -12.16 -26.75 35.07
N LYS A 26 -11.38 -26.53 34.00
CA LYS A 26 -11.07 -27.44 32.87
C LYS A 26 -10.20 -26.60 31.90
N SER A 27 -9.07 -27.01 31.34
CA SER A 27 -8.15 -28.11 31.54
C SER A 27 -6.96 -27.73 30.65
N VAL A 28 -5.77 -27.58 31.23
CA VAL A 28 -4.50 -27.52 30.49
C VAL A 28 -4.24 -28.93 29.96
N HIS A 29 -4.13 -29.11 28.63
CA HIS A 29 -3.30 -30.10 27.90
C HIS A 29 -3.84 -30.39 26.48
N LYS A 30 -2.88 -30.65 25.56
CA LYS A 30 -2.97 -31.28 24.21
C LYS A 30 -3.29 -30.35 23.02
N ILE A 31 -2.65 -30.40 21.86
CA ILE A 31 -1.62 -31.28 21.24
C ILE A 31 -0.98 -30.50 20.07
N TYR A 32 0.35 -30.48 19.97
CA TYR A 32 1.05 -30.27 18.69
C TYR A 32 0.92 -31.56 17.87
N ARG A 33 0.34 -31.49 16.66
CA ARG A 33 0.35 -32.63 15.73
C ARG A 33 1.06 -32.22 14.43
N THR A 34 2.29 -32.69 14.32
CA THR A 34 3.05 -32.87 13.09
C THR A 34 2.24 -33.68 12.07
N LYS A 35 2.14 -33.19 10.82
CA LYS A 35 1.66 -33.99 9.69
C LYS A 35 2.87 -34.61 9.00
N GLU A 36 3.10 -35.89 9.28
CA GLU A 36 3.90 -36.78 8.44
C GLU A 36 3.13 -37.10 7.15
N ILE A 37 3.81 -36.95 6.02
CA ILE A 37 3.34 -37.38 4.70
C ILE A 37 3.62 -38.88 4.59
N ARG A 38 2.56 -39.70 4.58
CA ARG A 38 2.64 -41.10 4.16
C ARG A 38 2.28 -41.21 2.68
N THR A 39 3.22 -41.76 1.92
CA THR A 39 3.05 -42.23 0.55
C THR A 39 2.18 -43.48 0.54
N SER A 40 1.17 -43.53 -0.33
CA SER A 40 0.50 -44.78 -0.69
C SER A 40 0.34 -44.84 -2.21
N SER A 41 1.05 -45.80 -2.78
CA SER A 41 0.98 -46.24 -4.17
C SER A 41 -0.36 -46.90 -4.48
N THR A 42 -1.04 -46.44 -5.53
CA THR A 42 -2.02 -47.26 -6.26
C THR A 42 -1.91 -46.99 -7.75
N THR A 43 -1.52 -48.03 -8.46
CA THR A 43 -1.48 -48.15 -9.92
C THR A 43 -2.89 -48.24 -10.50
N LYS A 44 -3.21 -47.38 -11.48
CA LYS A 44 -4.25 -47.69 -12.49
C LYS A 44 -3.80 -47.20 -13.87
N LYS A 45 -3.73 -48.16 -14.80
CA LYS A 45 -3.53 -47.98 -16.24
C LYS A 45 -4.73 -47.25 -16.85
N CYS A 46 -4.47 -46.31 -17.75
CA CYS A 46 -5.36 -46.03 -18.87
C CYS A 46 -4.55 -45.55 -20.08
N LYS A 47 -4.75 -46.22 -21.22
CA LYS A 47 -4.18 -45.93 -22.55
C LYS A 47 -4.98 -44.80 -23.21
N LEU A 48 -4.35 -43.98 -24.07
CA LEU A 48 -4.84 -43.47 -25.38
C LEU A 48 -3.75 -42.55 -26.05
N PRO A 49 -3.85 -42.17 -27.35
CA PRO A 49 -2.92 -42.60 -28.39
C PRO A 49 -1.93 -41.54 -28.90
N LYS A 50 -1.02 -41.99 -29.79
CA LYS A 50 0.03 -41.23 -30.49
C LYS A 50 -0.52 -40.30 -31.58
N SER A 51 0.03 -39.10 -31.66
CA SER A 51 0.38 -38.43 -32.93
C SER A 51 1.47 -37.37 -32.71
N ASN A 52 2.50 -37.43 -33.55
CA ASN A 52 3.74 -36.63 -33.55
C ASN A 52 3.50 -35.16 -33.91
N LEU A 53 4.32 -34.24 -33.36
CA LEU A 53 5.14 -33.30 -34.15
C LEU A 53 6.05 -32.42 -33.26
N PHE A 54 7.35 -32.68 -33.39
CA PHE A 54 8.55 -31.81 -33.43
C PHE A 54 8.77 -30.57 -32.55
N LEU A 55 10.04 -30.53 -32.08
CA LEU A 55 10.97 -29.41 -31.80
C LEU A 55 11.19 -28.95 -30.33
N GLU A 56 12.29 -29.51 -29.80
CA GLU A 56 13.31 -29.05 -28.82
C GLU A 56 12.96 -28.17 -27.61
N PRO A 57 13.42 -28.58 -26.40
CA PRO A 57 13.69 -27.69 -25.28
C PRO A 57 15.20 -27.47 -25.04
N LEU A 58 15.55 -26.20 -24.80
CA LEU A 58 16.80 -25.74 -24.20
C LEU A 58 17.11 -26.50 -22.89
N LEU A 59 18.26 -27.19 -22.87
CA LEU A 59 18.83 -27.78 -21.66
C LEU A 59 19.37 -26.70 -20.71
N CYS A 60 18.89 -26.72 -19.46
CA CYS A 60 19.55 -26.06 -18.34
C CYS A 60 20.22 -27.12 -17.45
N ALA A 61 21.54 -26.96 -17.32
CA ALA A 61 22.42 -27.30 -16.19
C ALA A 61 22.22 -28.60 -15.39
N ALA A 62 23.20 -29.51 -15.52
CA ALA A 62 23.59 -30.40 -14.43
C ALA A 62 25.11 -30.66 -14.44
N ARG A 63 25.67 -30.69 -13.22
CA ARG A 63 26.97 -31.24 -12.79
C ARG A 63 28.24 -30.44 -13.04
N VAL A 64 28.84 -29.96 -11.94
CA VAL A 64 30.28 -30.18 -11.66
C VAL A 64 30.47 -30.44 -10.16
N ALA A 65 31.11 -31.56 -9.85
CA ALA A 65 31.72 -31.87 -8.56
C ALA A 65 33.17 -32.33 -8.85
N LYS A 66 34.08 -32.04 -7.90
CA LYS A 66 35.52 -32.37 -7.86
C LYS A 66 36.35 -31.55 -8.87
N GLN A 67 37.57 -31.08 -8.59
CA GLN A 67 38.66 -31.67 -7.83
C GLN A 67 39.75 -30.59 -7.59
N VAL A 68 40.47 -30.71 -6.48
CA VAL A 68 41.68 -29.96 -6.11
C VAL A 68 42.84 -30.28 -7.07
N PRO A 69 43.79 -29.36 -7.33
CA PRO A 69 45.14 -29.74 -7.66
C PRO A 69 46.16 -29.19 -6.65
N GLN A 70 46.89 -30.10 -6.00
CA GLN A 70 48.29 -29.89 -5.64
C GLN A 70 49.14 -30.32 -6.84
N GLN A 71 50.17 -29.54 -7.21
CA GLN A 71 51.35 -30.07 -7.89
C GLN A 71 52.62 -29.30 -7.48
N HIS A 72 53.70 -30.09 -7.38
CA HIS A 72 54.97 -29.83 -6.73
C HIS A 72 56.02 -29.13 -7.62
N ALA A 73 56.94 -28.45 -6.93
CA ALA A 73 58.41 -28.44 -7.09
C ALA A 73 59.05 -28.28 -8.48
N ILE A 74 59.90 -27.25 -8.59
CA ILE A 74 61.10 -27.30 -9.42
C ILE A 74 62.31 -26.92 -8.55
N THR A 75 63.24 -27.86 -8.46
CA THR A 75 64.57 -27.76 -7.90
C THR A 75 65.53 -27.23 -8.97
N SER A 76 66.41 -26.28 -8.63
CA SER A 76 67.68 -26.12 -9.33
C SER A 76 68.79 -25.76 -8.34
N VAL A 77 69.86 -26.55 -8.41
CA VAL A 77 71.09 -26.45 -7.65
C VAL A 77 72.10 -25.68 -8.49
N SER A 78 72.81 -24.72 -7.90
CA SER A 78 74.11 -24.27 -8.40
C SER A 78 75.03 -23.90 -7.23
N LEU A 79 76.32 -24.14 -7.46
CA LEU A 79 77.38 -24.41 -6.49
C LEU A 79 78.39 -23.25 -6.44
N LEU A 80 79.13 -23.15 -5.31
CA LEU A 80 80.47 -22.54 -5.09
C LEU A 80 80.61 -21.10 -4.51
N ARG A 81 80.72 -21.03 -3.16
CA ARG A 81 81.79 -20.47 -2.25
C ARG A 81 82.80 -19.38 -2.73
N PRO A 82 83.56 -18.67 -1.83
CA PRO A 82 83.37 -18.32 -0.40
C PRO A 82 83.88 -16.91 0.06
N LEU A 83 83.74 -16.60 1.37
CA LEU A 83 84.64 -15.86 2.30
C LEU A 83 84.15 -14.56 2.99
N HIS A 84 84.28 -14.60 4.33
CA HIS A 84 84.52 -13.55 5.34
C HIS A 84 83.52 -12.39 5.53
N HIS A 85 82.73 -12.43 6.61
CA HIS A 85 83.09 -11.81 7.89
C HIS A 85 81.97 -12.01 8.93
N LEU A 86 82.35 -12.49 10.11
CA LEU A 86 81.51 -12.49 11.29
C LEU A 86 81.37 -11.04 11.80
N LYS A 87 80.15 -10.52 11.84
CA LYS A 87 79.76 -9.42 12.74
C LYS A 87 78.34 -9.69 13.22
N LEU A 88 78.21 -10.01 14.51
CA LEU A 88 76.96 -9.90 15.23
C LEU A 88 76.48 -8.44 15.11
N ILE A 89 75.34 -8.26 14.47
CA ILE A 89 74.52 -7.07 14.65
C ILE A 89 73.15 -7.62 15.03
N ALA A 90 72.71 -7.27 16.23
CA ALA A 90 71.36 -7.53 16.70
C ALA A 90 70.40 -6.80 15.77
N SER A 91 69.81 -7.51 14.80
CA SER A 91 68.68 -7.00 14.04
C SER A 91 67.51 -6.91 15.01
N SER A 92 67.21 -5.69 15.45
CA SER A 92 65.92 -5.35 16.04
C SER A 92 64.83 -5.86 15.10
N VAL A 93 64.09 -6.88 15.54
CA VAL A 93 62.83 -7.26 14.93
C VAL A 93 61.91 -6.07 15.17
N ILE A 94 61.80 -5.20 14.17
CA ILE A 94 60.65 -4.31 14.08
C ILE A 94 59.49 -5.25 13.81
N MET A 95 58.71 -5.53 14.86
CA MET A 95 57.36 -6.02 14.67
C MET A 95 56.63 -4.93 13.88
N GLU A 96 56.56 -5.09 12.57
CA GLU A 96 55.56 -4.36 11.79
C GLU A 96 54.21 -4.77 12.38
N LYS A 97 53.62 -3.85 13.16
CA LYS A 97 52.21 -3.95 13.53
C LYS A 97 51.46 -4.20 12.23
N PRO A 98 50.56 -5.20 12.17
CA PRO A 98 49.71 -5.34 11.01
C PRO A 98 49.03 -3.99 10.80
N LEU A 99 49.10 -3.46 9.58
CA LEU A 99 48.29 -2.33 9.17
C LEU A 99 46.84 -2.76 9.43
N GLU A 100 46.27 -2.30 10.53
CA GLU A 100 44.83 -2.28 10.70
C GLU A 100 44.34 -1.42 9.54
N THR A 101 43.76 -2.06 8.53
CA THR A 101 42.96 -1.37 7.54
C THR A 101 41.77 -0.79 8.31
N VAL A 102 41.95 0.44 8.81
CA VAL A 102 40.86 1.24 9.32
C VAL A 102 39.92 1.41 8.13
N ASN A 103 38.87 0.61 8.12
CA ASN A 103 37.76 0.74 7.19
C ASN A 103 37.09 2.08 7.54
N ASN A 104 37.60 3.17 6.96
CA ASN A 104 37.06 4.52 7.06
C ASN A 104 35.73 4.69 6.31
N SER A 105 35.00 3.60 6.10
CA SER A 105 33.63 3.69 5.64
C SER A 105 32.85 4.41 6.74
N PRO A 106 32.19 5.55 6.47
CA PRO A 106 31.31 6.16 7.45
C PRO A 106 30.31 5.12 7.95
N PRO A 107 29.89 5.16 9.23
CA PRO A 107 28.88 4.25 9.72
C PRO A 107 27.69 4.30 8.77
N LYS A 108 27.32 3.13 8.21
CA LYS A 108 26.15 3.06 7.32
C LYS A 108 24.97 3.59 8.11
N GLU A 109 24.39 4.68 7.65
CA GLU A 109 23.20 5.24 8.27
C GLU A 109 22.08 4.20 8.23
N ILE A 110 21.30 4.12 9.31
CA ILE A 110 20.23 3.14 9.48
C ILE A 110 18.91 3.89 9.62
N LEU A 111 17.89 3.45 8.87
CA LEU A 111 16.53 3.93 8.99
C LEU A 111 15.65 2.89 9.69
N GLU A 112 15.01 3.27 10.78
CA GLU A 112 13.95 2.48 11.42
C GLU A 112 12.60 2.77 10.79
N PHE A 113 11.79 1.75 10.54
CA PHE A 113 10.49 1.89 9.90
C PHE A 113 9.51 0.80 10.33
N VAL A 114 8.23 1.06 10.07
CA VAL A 114 7.16 0.06 10.11
C VAL A 114 6.50 0.01 8.74
N LYS A 115 6.39 -1.18 8.17
CA LYS A 115 5.70 -1.42 6.91
C LYS A 115 4.20 -1.52 7.16
N TYR A 116 3.42 -0.69 6.49
CA TYR A 116 1.96 -0.79 6.47
C TYR A 116 1.44 -1.04 5.06
N GLN A 117 0.18 -1.44 4.97
CA GLN A 117 -0.57 -1.45 3.71
C GLN A 117 -2.02 -1.02 3.92
N GLY A 118 -2.58 -0.34 2.92
CA GLY A 118 -4.00 -0.05 2.81
C GLY A 118 -4.54 -0.62 1.51
N LEU A 119 -5.20 -1.78 1.57
CA LEU A 119 -5.73 -2.51 0.41
C LEU A 119 -4.66 -2.84 -0.65
N GLY A 120 -3.49 -3.30 -0.19
CA GLY A 120 -2.37 -3.70 -1.04
C GLY A 120 -1.43 -2.57 -1.45
N ASN A 121 -1.84 -1.31 -1.31
CA ASN A 121 -0.96 -0.16 -1.49
C ASN A 121 -0.09 0.00 -0.23
N ASP A 122 1.21 -0.26 -0.35
CA ASP A 122 2.11 -0.55 0.77
C ASP A 122 3.21 0.50 0.97
N PHE A 123 3.46 0.88 2.23
CA PHE A 123 4.31 2.02 2.60
C PHE A 123 5.30 1.70 3.71
N LEU A 124 6.48 2.31 3.66
CA LEU A 124 7.40 2.39 4.80
C LEU A 124 7.04 3.62 5.63
N LEU A 125 6.52 3.44 6.85
CA LEU A 125 6.22 4.53 7.76
C LEU A 125 7.41 4.75 8.70
N VAL A 126 7.82 6.01 8.77
CA VAL A 126 8.98 6.46 9.54
C VAL A 126 8.50 7.44 10.60
N ASP A 127 8.85 7.16 11.87
CA ASP A 127 8.69 8.15 12.93
C ASP A 127 9.71 9.26 12.70
N ASN A 128 9.22 10.44 12.32
CA ASN A 128 10.00 11.63 11.99
C ASN A 128 9.57 12.81 12.86
N ARG A 129 8.94 12.55 14.02
CA ARG A 129 8.40 13.57 14.94
C ARG A 129 9.48 14.37 15.67
N ASP A 130 10.74 13.96 15.51
CA ASP A 130 11.93 14.61 16.04
C ASP A 130 12.50 15.68 15.09
N SER A 131 11.99 15.82 13.87
CA SER A 131 12.55 16.74 12.85
C SER A 131 11.50 17.26 11.86
N MET A 132 11.66 18.52 11.42
CA MET A 132 10.90 19.11 10.31
C MET A 132 11.42 18.71 8.92
N GLU A 133 12.57 18.04 8.86
CA GLU A 133 13.15 17.50 7.63
C GLU A 133 13.01 15.97 7.61
N PRO A 134 12.62 15.35 6.48
CA PRO A 134 12.60 13.90 6.31
C PRO A 134 13.99 13.29 6.59
N LYS A 135 14.01 12.17 7.32
CA LYS A 135 15.22 11.42 7.69
C LYS A 135 16.01 10.87 6.50
N ILE A 136 15.42 10.84 5.31
CA ILE A 136 16.08 10.38 4.09
C ILE A 136 15.79 11.34 2.94
N SER A 137 16.70 11.37 1.97
CA SER A 137 16.49 12.01 0.68
C SER A 137 15.51 11.24 -0.21
N PRO A 138 14.90 11.89 -1.22
CA PRO A 138 14.10 11.21 -2.24
C PRO A 138 14.86 10.07 -2.95
N GLN A 139 16.15 10.25 -3.22
CA GLN A 139 16.97 9.22 -3.88
C GLN A 139 17.20 7.98 -3.00
N GLN A 140 17.28 8.17 -1.68
CA GLN A 140 17.30 7.04 -0.73
C GLN A 140 15.92 6.35 -0.68
N ALA A 141 14.81 7.10 -0.74
CA ALA A 141 13.47 6.52 -0.82
C ALA A 141 13.32 5.61 -2.04
N VAL A 142 13.78 6.04 -3.23
CA VAL A 142 13.81 5.21 -4.46
C VAL A 142 14.53 3.88 -4.23
N LYS A 143 15.71 3.91 -3.60
CA LYS A 143 16.48 2.69 -3.30
C LYS A 143 15.74 1.77 -2.34
N LEU A 144 15.16 2.32 -1.28
CA LEU A 144 14.41 1.55 -0.28
C LEU A 144 13.12 0.95 -0.84
N CYS A 145 12.41 1.70 -1.68
CA CYS A 145 11.16 1.27 -2.32
C CYS A 145 11.38 0.20 -3.40
N ASN A 146 12.61 0.00 -3.90
CA ASN A 146 12.90 -1.06 -4.85
C ASN A 146 12.56 -2.44 -4.26
N ARG A 147 11.65 -3.19 -4.90
CA ARG A 147 11.13 -4.47 -4.38
C ARG A 147 12.13 -5.63 -4.42
N ASN A 148 13.21 -5.53 -5.21
CA ASN A 148 14.21 -6.60 -5.34
C ASN A 148 15.50 -6.30 -4.55
N PHE A 149 15.94 -5.04 -4.57
CA PHE A 149 17.21 -4.60 -3.98
C PHE A 149 17.04 -3.77 -2.71
N GLY A 150 15.82 -3.34 -2.40
CA GLY A 150 15.46 -2.60 -1.20
C GLY A 150 14.52 -3.39 -0.30
N VAL A 151 13.73 -2.66 0.49
CA VAL A 151 12.66 -3.23 1.33
C VAL A 151 11.43 -3.53 0.48
N GLY A 152 11.18 -2.72 -0.56
CA GLY A 152 10.02 -2.80 -1.41
C GLY A 152 8.82 -2.07 -0.81
N ALA A 153 8.33 -1.03 -1.47
CA ALA A 153 7.11 -0.30 -1.10
C ALA A 153 6.68 0.62 -2.25
N ASP A 154 5.42 1.05 -2.27
CA ASP A 154 4.95 2.08 -3.20
C ASP A 154 5.43 3.49 -2.79
N GLY A 155 5.79 3.69 -1.52
CA GLY A 155 6.39 4.92 -1.02
C GLY A 155 6.88 4.85 0.44
N VAL A 156 7.50 5.95 0.88
CA VAL A 156 7.92 6.19 2.26
C VAL A 156 7.12 7.36 2.82
N ILE A 157 6.49 7.17 3.98
CA ILE A 157 5.65 8.16 4.66
C ILE A 157 6.32 8.58 5.96
N PHE A 158 6.39 9.89 6.20
CA PHE A 158 7.00 10.46 7.39
C PHE A 158 5.92 11.02 8.32
N ALA A 159 5.90 10.52 9.55
CA ALA A 159 5.13 11.11 10.64
C ALA A 159 5.93 12.28 11.23
N MET A 160 5.54 13.51 10.94
CA MET A 160 6.33 14.71 11.27
C MET A 160 5.64 15.57 12.34
N PRO A 161 6.36 16.49 13.00
CA PRO A 161 5.76 17.42 13.95
C PRO A 161 4.63 18.24 13.31
N GLY A 162 3.61 18.57 14.09
CA GLY A 162 2.51 19.42 13.66
C GLY A 162 2.94 20.78 13.10
N ILE A 163 2.18 21.29 12.13
CA ILE A 163 2.37 22.61 11.51
C ILE A 163 1.11 23.43 11.78
N ASN A 164 1.26 24.70 12.16
CA ASN A 164 0.13 25.62 12.39
C ASN A 164 -0.94 25.07 13.36
N GLY A 165 -0.51 24.33 14.38
CA GLY A 165 -1.39 23.80 15.43
C GLY A 165 -2.08 22.48 15.11
N THR A 166 -1.75 21.81 13.99
CA THR A 166 -2.16 20.41 13.77
C THR A 166 -1.42 19.46 14.72
N ASP A 167 -1.99 18.28 14.98
CA ASP A 167 -1.34 17.25 15.81
C ASP A 167 -0.04 16.75 15.16
N TYR A 168 -0.07 16.53 13.85
CA TYR A 168 1.03 16.02 13.04
C TYR A 168 1.08 16.71 11.67
N SER A 169 2.19 16.55 10.96
CA SER A 169 2.22 16.72 9.51
C SER A 169 2.67 15.44 8.82
N MET A 170 2.34 15.30 7.54
CA MET A 170 2.71 14.14 6.72
C MET A 170 3.42 14.61 5.45
N ARG A 171 4.58 14.02 5.19
CA ARG A 171 5.23 14.03 3.87
C ARG A 171 5.34 12.61 3.35
N ILE A 172 5.41 12.46 2.03
CA ILE A 172 5.50 11.17 1.37
C ILE A 172 6.47 11.28 0.19
N PHE A 173 7.34 10.29 0.03
CA PHE A 173 8.09 10.07 -1.20
C PHE A 173 7.59 8.80 -1.88
N ASN A 174 7.19 8.92 -3.14
CA ASN A 174 6.85 7.78 -3.99
C ASN A 174 8.09 6.92 -4.28
N SER A 175 7.85 5.72 -4.79
CA SER A 175 8.90 4.78 -5.21
C SER A 175 9.81 5.31 -6.33
N ASP A 176 9.39 6.33 -7.07
CA ASP A 176 10.18 7.05 -8.08
C ASP A 176 10.89 8.31 -7.53
N GLY A 177 10.69 8.62 -6.24
CA GLY A 177 11.27 9.76 -5.55
C GLY A 177 10.48 11.06 -5.69
N SER A 178 9.36 11.06 -6.42
CA SER A 178 8.46 12.22 -6.42
C SER A 178 7.78 12.40 -5.07
N GLU A 179 7.43 13.64 -4.73
CA GLU A 179 6.66 13.96 -3.51
C GLU A 179 5.23 14.35 -3.91
N PRO A 180 4.25 13.44 -3.78
CA PRO A 180 2.86 13.78 -4.06
C PRO A 180 2.25 14.58 -2.93
N GLU A 181 1.17 15.30 -3.22
CA GLU A 181 0.56 16.20 -2.25
C GLU A 181 -0.20 15.46 -1.12
N MET A 182 -0.79 14.30 -1.45
CA MET A 182 -1.57 13.48 -0.54
C MET A 182 -1.63 12.02 -1.03
N CYS A 183 -1.86 11.09 -0.11
CA CYS A 183 -2.16 9.70 -0.42
C CYS A 183 -3.27 9.17 0.50
N GLY A 184 -4.44 8.84 -0.07
CA GLY A 184 -5.61 8.42 0.71
C GLY A 184 -5.44 7.09 1.45
N ASN A 185 -4.66 6.14 0.89
CA ASN A 185 -4.30 4.91 1.61
C ASN A 185 -3.21 5.18 2.66
N GLY A 186 -2.24 6.02 2.29
CA GLY A 186 -1.14 6.43 3.16
C GLY A 186 -1.62 7.14 4.43
N ILE A 187 -2.61 8.04 4.32
CA ILE A 187 -3.13 8.77 5.50
C ILE A 187 -3.86 7.85 6.49
N ARG A 188 -4.51 6.77 6.01
CA ARG A 188 -5.08 5.74 6.90
C ARG A 188 -3.98 4.97 7.63
N CYS A 189 -2.90 4.61 6.92
CA CYS A 189 -1.73 3.97 7.52
C CYS A 189 -1.07 4.90 8.55
N MET A 190 -0.92 6.18 8.21
CA MET A 190 -0.37 7.21 9.09
C MET A 190 -1.18 7.34 10.38
N ALA A 191 -2.51 7.41 10.30
CA ALA A 191 -3.39 7.48 11.48
C ALA A 191 -3.22 6.26 12.40
N ARG A 192 -3.13 5.05 11.84
CA ARG A 192 -2.86 3.83 12.61
C ARG A 192 -1.47 3.85 13.24
N PHE A 193 -0.46 4.31 12.51
CA PHE A 193 0.91 4.37 12.98
C PHE A 193 1.10 5.36 14.13
N VAL A 194 0.53 6.57 14.03
CA VAL A 194 0.60 7.52 15.17
C VAL A 194 -0.18 7.02 16.38
N ALA A 195 -1.31 6.35 16.18
CA ALA A 195 -2.04 5.72 17.28
C ALA A 195 -1.20 4.64 17.98
N GLU A 196 -0.46 3.83 17.22
CA GLU A 196 0.46 2.84 17.78
C GLU A 196 1.65 3.48 18.52
N LEU A 197 2.22 4.57 17.97
CA LEU A 197 3.29 5.33 18.61
C LEU A 197 2.85 6.05 19.90
N GLU A 198 1.56 6.35 20.04
CA GLU A 198 0.97 6.99 21.21
C GLU A 198 0.37 5.98 22.21
N ASP A 199 0.41 4.68 21.92
CA ASP A 199 -0.27 3.63 22.69
C ASP A 199 -1.79 3.89 22.84
N THR A 200 -2.42 4.43 21.79
CA THR A 200 -3.86 4.75 21.77
C THR A 200 -4.68 3.55 21.32
N ILE A 201 -5.62 3.13 22.18
CA ILE A 201 -6.51 1.97 21.94
C ILE A 201 -7.95 2.43 21.62
N GLU A 202 -8.26 3.71 21.86
CA GLU A 202 -9.61 4.27 21.72
C GLU A 202 -9.83 4.96 20.36
N THR A 203 -11.09 5.25 20.05
CA THR A 203 -11.45 6.09 18.90
C THR A 203 -10.81 7.46 19.04
N LYS A 204 -10.06 7.89 18.02
CA LYS A 204 -9.35 9.17 18.04
C LYS A 204 -9.28 9.76 16.64
N SER A 205 -9.48 11.07 16.56
CA SER A 205 -9.24 11.84 15.34
C SER A 205 -7.90 12.54 15.43
N TYR A 206 -7.20 12.62 14.31
CA TYR A 206 -5.94 13.33 14.20
C TYR A 206 -6.10 14.46 13.20
N THR A 207 -5.61 15.65 13.52
CA THR A 207 -5.44 16.74 12.55
C THR A 207 -4.06 16.61 11.93
N ILE A 208 -4.00 16.36 10.61
CA ILE A 208 -2.74 16.13 9.91
C ILE A 208 -2.58 17.16 8.80
N HIS A 209 -1.52 17.95 8.86
CA HIS A 209 -1.14 18.86 7.79
C HIS A 209 -0.45 18.08 6.65
N THR A 210 -0.95 18.23 5.43
CA THR A 210 -0.37 17.66 4.20
C THR A 210 -0.13 18.77 3.18
N LEU A 211 0.57 18.48 2.08
CA LEU A 211 0.71 19.44 0.97
C LEU A 211 -0.64 19.74 0.29
N ALA A 212 -1.65 18.86 0.43
CA ALA A 212 -3.03 19.12 0.01
C ALA A 212 -3.87 19.89 1.07
N GLY A 213 -3.27 20.29 2.18
CA GLY A 213 -3.94 20.97 3.29
C GLY A 213 -4.26 20.05 4.47
N LEU A 214 -5.23 20.46 5.29
CA LEU A 214 -5.64 19.74 6.50
C LEU A 214 -6.45 18.49 6.15
N ILE A 215 -6.01 17.33 6.63
CA ILE A 215 -6.75 16.07 6.55
C ILE A 215 -7.03 15.56 7.96
N ILE A 216 -8.24 15.04 8.17
CA ILE A 216 -8.69 14.56 9.49
C ILE A 216 -9.07 13.07 9.40
N PRO A 217 -8.11 12.14 9.55
CA PRO A 217 -8.44 10.74 9.76
C PRO A 217 -8.95 10.50 11.18
N GLN A 218 -9.94 9.62 11.29
CA GLN A 218 -10.52 9.15 12.53
C GLN A 218 -10.34 7.63 12.64
N LEU A 219 -9.62 7.20 13.67
CA LEU A 219 -9.56 5.82 14.09
C LEU A 219 -10.90 5.41 14.70
N ARG A 220 -11.47 4.32 14.20
CA ARG A 220 -12.74 3.76 14.67
C ARG A 220 -12.52 2.56 15.59
N ALA A 221 -13.53 2.26 16.41
CA ALA A 221 -13.49 1.17 17.38
C ALA A 221 -13.42 -0.23 16.71
N ASP A 222 -13.87 -0.34 15.47
CA ASP A 222 -13.78 -1.54 14.63
C ASP A 222 -12.39 -1.71 13.98
N GLY A 223 -11.46 -0.78 14.22
CA GLY A 223 -10.14 -0.77 13.62
C GLY A 223 -10.07 -0.21 12.20
N GLN A 224 -11.17 0.28 11.65
CA GLN A 224 -11.10 1.01 10.39
C GLN A 224 -10.65 2.46 10.62
N VAL A 225 -10.19 3.10 9.55
CA VAL A 225 -9.92 4.55 9.56
C VAL A 225 -10.89 5.21 8.60
N GLU A 226 -11.72 6.11 9.12
CA GLU A 226 -12.55 7.02 8.34
C GLU A 226 -11.74 8.29 8.05
N VAL A 227 -11.78 8.78 6.82
CA VAL A 227 -11.06 9.98 6.39
C VAL A 227 -12.07 10.92 5.75
N ASP A 228 -12.09 12.18 6.20
CA ASP A 228 -12.77 13.24 5.47
C ASP A 228 -11.93 13.61 4.23
N MET A 229 -12.42 13.26 3.05
CA MET A 229 -11.76 13.49 1.77
C MET A 229 -12.12 14.85 1.16
N GLY A 230 -12.87 15.67 1.90
CA GLY A 230 -13.33 16.97 1.46
C GLY A 230 -14.48 16.90 0.45
N PRO A 231 -14.91 18.06 -0.07
CA PRO A 231 -15.97 18.14 -1.06
C PRO A 231 -15.48 17.76 -2.47
N PRO A 232 -16.32 17.11 -3.29
CA PRO A 232 -16.01 16.88 -4.69
C PRO A 232 -16.11 18.18 -5.49
N VAL A 233 -15.23 18.33 -6.46
CA VAL A 233 -15.26 19.39 -7.47
C VAL A 233 -15.93 18.84 -8.73
N LEU A 234 -17.03 19.47 -9.15
CA LEU A 234 -17.87 18.98 -10.25
C LEU A 234 -17.85 19.89 -11.48
N ASN A 235 -17.53 21.18 -11.31
CA ASN A 235 -17.48 22.12 -12.41
C ASN A 235 -16.40 21.69 -13.42
N ALA A 236 -16.77 21.50 -14.69
CA ALA A 236 -15.92 20.91 -15.72
C ALA A 236 -14.56 21.62 -15.87
N ALA A 237 -14.56 22.96 -15.74
CA ALA A 237 -13.36 23.78 -15.82
C ALA A 237 -12.37 23.51 -14.68
N ASP A 238 -12.87 23.11 -13.51
CA ASP A 238 -12.06 22.87 -12.30
C ASP A 238 -11.63 21.39 -12.16
N VAL A 239 -12.24 20.46 -12.94
CA VAL A 239 -11.82 19.05 -13.09
C VAL A 239 -10.68 18.87 -14.11
N PRO A 240 -10.04 19.96 -14.52
CA PRO A 240 -9.58 20.23 -15.90
C PRO A 240 -10.02 19.22 -16.99
N THR A 241 -11.26 19.34 -17.49
CA THR A 241 -11.69 18.66 -18.73
C THR A 241 -12.19 19.65 -19.78
N LYS A 242 -11.95 19.34 -21.06
CA LYS A 242 -12.49 20.07 -22.23
C LYS A 242 -13.87 19.57 -22.65
N LEU A 243 -14.38 18.52 -22.01
CA LEU A 243 -15.73 18.04 -22.26
C LEU A 243 -16.75 19.10 -21.84
N LEU A 244 -17.81 19.24 -22.63
CA LEU A 244 -18.89 20.17 -22.34
C LEU A 244 -19.71 19.64 -21.17
N ALA A 245 -20.03 20.53 -20.23
CA ALA A 245 -20.92 20.22 -19.13
C ALA A 245 -22.32 19.85 -19.66
N SER A 246 -22.90 18.79 -19.12
CA SER A 246 -24.24 18.31 -19.44
C SER A 246 -25.27 18.63 -18.35
N GLN A 247 -24.83 18.84 -17.11
CA GLN A 247 -25.73 19.05 -15.97
C GLN A 247 -25.13 20.02 -14.95
N ASN A 248 -25.73 21.20 -14.77
CA ASN A 248 -25.35 22.19 -13.74
C ASN A 248 -23.83 22.52 -13.69
N GLY A 249 -23.17 22.59 -14.85
CA GLY A 249 -21.72 22.84 -14.95
C GLY A 249 -20.84 21.58 -14.82
N ALA A 250 -21.43 20.42 -14.50
CA ALA A 250 -20.74 19.14 -14.44
C ALA A 250 -20.85 18.35 -15.75
N VAL A 251 -19.82 17.53 -16.02
CA VAL A 251 -19.81 16.52 -17.08
C VAL A 251 -20.39 15.24 -16.51
N VAL A 252 -21.64 14.95 -16.82
CA VAL A 252 -22.37 13.76 -16.35
C VAL A 252 -22.85 12.97 -17.55
N LYS A 253 -22.41 11.71 -17.66
CA LYS A 253 -22.82 10.75 -18.69
C LYS A 253 -22.64 11.27 -20.13
N VAL A 254 -21.51 11.92 -20.40
CA VAL A 254 -21.18 12.49 -21.71
C VAL A 254 -20.44 11.44 -22.55
N PRO A 255 -20.74 11.29 -23.85
CA PRO A 255 -19.99 10.37 -24.71
C PRO A 255 -18.55 10.86 -24.94
N LEU A 256 -17.58 9.98 -24.72
CA LEU A 256 -16.18 10.15 -25.05
C LEU A 256 -15.74 9.02 -26.01
N GLN A 257 -15.22 9.38 -27.18
CA GLN A 257 -14.78 8.40 -28.16
C GLN A 257 -13.36 7.94 -27.84
N VAL A 258 -13.20 6.66 -27.49
CA VAL A 258 -11.90 6.02 -27.25
C VAL A 258 -11.83 4.75 -28.07
N GLU A 259 -10.80 4.65 -28.92
CA GLU A 259 -10.61 3.51 -29.84
C GLU A 259 -11.83 3.25 -30.75
N GLY A 260 -12.49 4.31 -31.21
CA GLY A 260 -13.68 4.20 -32.07
C GLY A 260 -14.96 3.73 -31.34
N GLN A 261 -14.90 3.49 -30.03
CA GLN A 261 -16.06 3.19 -29.19
C GLN A 261 -16.45 4.44 -28.39
N ASN A 262 -17.74 4.74 -28.27
CA ASN A 262 -18.18 5.77 -27.32
C ASN A 262 -18.39 5.16 -25.94
N TRP A 263 -17.77 5.79 -24.96
CA TRP A 263 -17.91 5.50 -23.54
C TRP A 263 -18.67 6.63 -22.88
N LEU A 264 -19.60 6.31 -21.97
CA LEU A 264 -20.31 7.34 -21.22
C LEU A 264 -19.49 7.67 -19.97
N VAL A 265 -18.98 8.90 -19.93
CA VAL A 265 -18.07 9.36 -18.88
C VAL A 265 -18.73 10.41 -17.99
N THR A 266 -18.42 10.34 -16.71
CA THR A 266 -18.72 11.39 -15.72
C THR A 266 -17.41 11.85 -15.11
N CYS A 267 -17.18 13.16 -15.08
CA CYS A 267 -15.93 13.73 -14.58
C CYS A 267 -16.13 14.33 -13.18
N VAL A 268 -15.26 13.95 -12.26
CA VAL A 268 -15.23 14.45 -10.87
C VAL A 268 -13.77 14.75 -10.52
N SER A 269 -13.53 15.75 -9.69
CA SER A 269 -12.22 15.94 -9.05
C SER A 269 -12.36 15.81 -7.55
N MET A 270 -11.44 15.07 -6.94
CA MET A 270 -11.26 14.97 -5.48
C MET A 270 -9.96 15.68 -5.06
N GLY A 271 -9.56 16.71 -5.82
CA GLY A 271 -8.23 17.33 -5.81
C GLY A 271 -7.37 16.88 -7.01
N ASN A 272 -7.62 15.69 -7.54
CA ASN A 272 -7.08 15.16 -8.78
C ASN A 272 -8.22 14.74 -9.75
N PRO A 273 -7.99 14.77 -11.08
CA PRO A 273 -9.02 14.49 -12.08
C PRO A 273 -9.38 12.99 -12.17
N HIS A 274 -10.68 12.69 -12.19
CA HIS A 274 -11.25 11.36 -12.36
C HIS A 274 -12.26 11.31 -13.51
N CYS A 275 -12.19 10.25 -14.30
CA CYS A 275 -13.07 9.92 -15.40
C CYS A 275 -13.75 8.58 -15.09
N VAL A 276 -15.01 8.64 -14.66
CA VAL A 276 -15.77 7.48 -14.19
C VAL A 276 -16.68 6.94 -15.28
N ILE A 277 -16.70 5.62 -15.45
CA ILE A 277 -17.37 4.94 -16.57
C ILE A 277 -18.22 3.78 -16.05
N PHE A 278 -19.54 3.87 -16.22
CA PHE A 278 -20.49 2.82 -15.85
C PHE A 278 -20.95 1.96 -17.04
N ALA A 279 -20.89 2.52 -18.25
CA ALA A 279 -21.42 1.89 -19.45
C ALA A 279 -20.80 2.47 -20.72
N LYS A 280 -20.99 1.74 -21.82
CA LYS A 280 -20.82 2.26 -23.18
C LYS A 280 -22.12 2.92 -23.65
N ASP A 281 -22.08 3.55 -24.83
CA ASP A 281 -23.26 4.14 -25.46
C ASP A 281 -24.35 3.13 -25.84
N ASP A 282 -24.03 1.83 -25.90
CA ASP A 282 -25.01 0.74 -26.07
C ASP A 282 -25.88 0.48 -24.84
N GLY A 283 -25.65 1.20 -23.75
CA GLY A 283 -26.43 1.14 -22.51
C GLY A 283 -26.18 -0.10 -21.65
N LYS A 284 -25.22 -0.96 -22.02
CA LYS A 284 -24.87 -2.15 -21.23
C LYS A 284 -23.86 -1.78 -20.15
N GLY A 285 -24.11 -2.29 -18.94
CA GLY A 285 -23.14 -2.22 -17.85
C GLY A 285 -21.85 -2.96 -18.17
N LEU A 286 -20.77 -2.63 -17.46
CA LEU A 286 -19.45 -3.21 -17.68
C LEU A 286 -19.21 -4.49 -16.87
N GLU A 287 -18.52 -5.46 -17.46
CA GLU A 287 -17.88 -6.58 -16.74
C GLU A 287 -16.40 -6.24 -16.51
N VAL A 288 -16.12 -5.55 -15.40
CA VAL A 288 -14.83 -4.88 -15.18
C VAL A 288 -13.63 -5.82 -15.12
N ASN A 289 -13.84 -7.08 -14.70
CA ASN A 289 -12.75 -8.07 -14.62
C ASN A 289 -12.24 -8.53 -15.99
N SER A 290 -13.04 -8.34 -17.05
CA SER A 290 -12.69 -8.72 -18.43
C SER A 290 -12.05 -7.58 -19.23
N LEU A 291 -11.97 -6.37 -18.66
CA LEU A 291 -11.47 -5.19 -19.38
C LEU A 291 -9.94 -5.25 -19.58
N PRO A 292 -9.44 -4.99 -20.79
CA PRO A 292 -8.02 -4.95 -21.08
C PRO A 292 -7.44 -3.58 -20.67
N LEU A 293 -7.31 -3.34 -19.37
CA LEU A 293 -6.91 -2.03 -18.83
C LEU A 293 -5.59 -1.52 -19.39
N GLU A 294 -4.63 -2.39 -19.63
CA GLU A 294 -3.31 -2.03 -20.17
C GLU A 294 -3.40 -1.51 -21.61
N ARG A 295 -4.46 -1.88 -22.34
CA ARG A 295 -4.74 -1.36 -23.68
C ARG A 295 -5.55 -0.08 -23.63
N ILE A 296 -6.63 -0.04 -22.85
CA ILE A 296 -7.59 1.09 -22.89
C ILE A 296 -7.23 2.21 -21.92
N GLY A 297 -6.64 1.90 -20.76
CA GLY A 297 -6.30 2.85 -19.71
C GLY A 297 -5.42 4.01 -20.19
N PRO A 298 -4.29 3.76 -20.88
CA PRO A 298 -3.45 4.83 -21.43
C PRO A 298 -4.20 5.76 -22.39
N LEU A 299 -5.20 5.25 -23.12
CA LEU A 299 -5.97 6.03 -24.08
C LEU A 299 -6.89 7.05 -23.38
N PHE A 300 -7.42 6.71 -22.21
CA PHE A 300 -8.15 7.67 -21.37
C PHE A 300 -7.21 8.60 -20.63
N GLU A 301 -6.14 8.07 -20.03
CA GLU A 301 -5.17 8.86 -19.27
C GLU A 301 -4.62 10.02 -20.12
N HIS A 302 -4.24 9.74 -21.37
CA HIS A 302 -3.63 10.70 -22.28
C HIS A 302 -4.62 11.33 -23.26
N HIS A 303 -5.93 11.17 -23.06
CA HIS A 303 -6.92 11.73 -23.97
C HIS A 303 -6.81 13.26 -24.04
N GLU A 304 -6.92 13.83 -25.24
CA GLU A 304 -6.76 15.28 -25.50
C GLU A 304 -7.74 16.19 -24.74
N VAL A 305 -8.83 15.61 -24.21
CA VAL A 305 -9.86 16.31 -23.45
C VAL A 305 -9.45 16.49 -21.99
N PHE A 306 -8.41 15.80 -21.51
CA PHE A 306 -7.89 15.92 -20.15
C PHE A 306 -6.49 16.56 -20.19
N PRO A 307 -6.37 17.91 -20.16
CA PRO A 307 -5.09 18.62 -20.20
C PRO A 307 -4.08 18.18 -19.14
N ALA A 308 -4.57 17.83 -17.94
CA ALA A 308 -3.77 17.40 -16.80
C ALA A 308 -3.66 15.86 -16.70
N ARG A 309 -4.00 15.15 -17.78
CA ARG A 309 -4.32 13.71 -17.79
C ARG A 309 -5.47 13.38 -16.82
N THR A 310 -5.85 12.11 -16.70
CA THR A 310 -6.89 11.71 -15.74
C THR A 310 -6.65 10.32 -15.16
N ASN A 311 -7.13 10.08 -13.95
CA ASN A 311 -7.43 8.72 -13.50
C ASN A 311 -8.72 8.24 -14.18
N THR A 312 -8.83 6.95 -14.46
CA THR A 312 -10.01 6.37 -15.11
C THR A 312 -10.53 5.18 -14.32
N GLU A 313 -11.77 5.27 -13.85
CA GLU A 313 -12.43 4.23 -13.08
C GLU A 313 -13.53 3.55 -13.90
N PHE A 314 -13.42 2.23 -14.06
CA PHE A 314 -14.39 1.39 -14.75
C PHE A 314 -15.24 0.65 -13.75
N ILE A 315 -16.56 0.80 -13.83
CA ILE A 315 -17.49 0.40 -12.77
C ILE A 315 -18.48 -0.64 -13.23
N GLN A 316 -18.61 -1.69 -12.42
CA GLN A 316 -19.68 -2.67 -12.48
C GLN A 316 -20.60 -2.44 -11.28
N VAL A 317 -21.84 -2.02 -11.55
CA VAL A 317 -22.86 -1.85 -10.51
C VAL A 317 -23.41 -3.23 -10.14
N LEU A 318 -23.25 -3.63 -8.87
CA LEU A 318 -23.79 -4.89 -8.35
C LEU A 318 -25.15 -4.66 -7.66
N SER A 319 -25.29 -3.53 -6.97
CA SER A 319 -26.53 -3.02 -6.39
C SER A 319 -26.41 -1.50 -6.17
N PRO A 320 -27.50 -0.79 -5.80
CA PRO A 320 -27.43 0.64 -5.49
C PRO A 320 -26.45 0.99 -4.35
N THR A 321 -26.07 0.05 -3.49
CA THR A 321 -25.15 0.28 -2.36
C THR A 321 -23.87 -0.53 -2.46
N HIS A 322 -23.61 -1.20 -3.59
CA HIS A 322 -22.41 -2.02 -3.78
C HIS A 322 -21.96 -2.02 -5.23
N VAL A 323 -20.74 -1.58 -5.48
CA VAL A 323 -20.12 -1.58 -6.80
C VAL A 323 -18.77 -2.28 -6.77
N ARG A 324 -18.34 -2.75 -7.94
CA ARG A 324 -16.97 -3.20 -8.18
C ARG A 324 -16.30 -2.27 -9.16
N MET A 325 -15.04 -1.94 -8.91
CA MET A 325 -14.26 -1.12 -9.82
C MET A 325 -12.94 -1.77 -10.23
N ARG A 326 -12.43 -1.33 -11.37
CA ARG A 326 -10.99 -1.30 -11.63
C ARG A 326 -10.58 0.10 -12.05
N VAL A 327 -9.33 0.46 -11.79
CA VAL A 327 -8.80 1.79 -12.07
C VAL A 327 -7.56 1.71 -12.94
N TRP A 328 -7.40 2.69 -13.82
CA TRP A 328 -6.13 3.07 -14.43
C TRP A 328 -5.75 4.45 -13.89
N GLU A 329 -4.73 4.50 -13.04
CA GLU A 329 -4.27 5.73 -12.41
C GLU A 329 -3.28 6.48 -13.29
N ARG A 330 -3.41 7.80 -13.29
CA ARG A 330 -2.51 8.74 -13.97
C ARG A 330 -1.07 8.51 -13.50
N GLY A 331 -0.20 8.08 -14.40
CA GLY A 331 1.22 7.84 -14.12
C GLY A 331 1.53 6.59 -13.30
N ALA A 332 0.53 5.82 -12.86
CA ALA A 332 0.73 4.61 -12.05
C ALA A 332 0.13 3.34 -12.69
N GLY A 333 -0.75 3.48 -13.68
CA GLY A 333 -1.34 2.35 -14.40
C GLY A 333 -2.40 1.61 -13.58
N ALA A 334 -2.51 0.29 -13.77
CA ALA A 334 -3.51 -0.52 -13.07
C ALA A 334 -3.09 -0.81 -11.61
N THR A 335 -3.61 -0.02 -10.67
CA THR A 335 -3.32 -0.17 -9.23
C THR A 335 -4.32 -1.08 -8.52
N LEU A 336 -3.95 -1.56 -7.33
CA LEU A 336 -4.82 -2.41 -6.50
C LEU A 336 -5.92 -1.62 -5.79
N ALA A 337 -5.68 -0.35 -5.47
CA ALA A 337 -6.64 0.51 -4.80
C ALA A 337 -6.34 1.99 -5.02
N CYS A 338 -7.37 2.76 -5.36
CA CYS A 338 -7.33 4.22 -5.46
C CYS A 338 -8.41 4.84 -4.57
N GLY A 339 -8.02 5.48 -3.46
CA GLY A 339 -8.97 6.06 -2.50
C GLY A 339 -9.78 7.24 -3.06
N THR A 340 -9.12 8.18 -3.76
CA THR A 340 -9.81 9.30 -4.40
C THR A 340 -10.71 8.82 -5.55
N GLY A 341 -10.29 7.79 -6.29
CA GLY A 341 -11.09 7.12 -7.30
C GLY A 341 -12.37 6.50 -6.72
N ALA A 342 -12.28 5.80 -5.58
CA ALA A 342 -13.47 5.28 -4.88
C ALA A 342 -14.45 6.38 -4.46
N CYS A 343 -13.93 7.53 -4.00
CA CYS A 343 -14.74 8.70 -3.70
C CYS A 343 -15.43 9.25 -4.96
N ALA A 344 -14.68 9.44 -6.04
CA ALA A 344 -15.19 9.93 -7.32
C ALA A 344 -16.27 9.01 -7.90
N VAL A 345 -16.12 7.69 -7.77
CA VAL A 345 -17.09 6.69 -8.21
C VAL A 345 -18.44 6.85 -7.52
N VAL A 346 -18.44 7.05 -6.19
CA VAL A 346 -19.70 7.26 -5.46
C VAL A 346 -20.36 8.56 -5.86
N VAL A 347 -19.59 9.63 -6.01
CA VAL A 347 -20.12 10.92 -6.47
C VAL A 347 -20.71 10.81 -7.87
N ALA A 348 -19.97 10.25 -8.83
CA ALA A 348 -20.41 10.08 -10.21
C ALA A 348 -21.66 9.19 -10.30
N GLY A 349 -21.68 8.07 -9.58
CA GLY A 349 -22.83 7.17 -9.61
C GLY A 349 -24.07 7.74 -8.94
N VAL A 350 -23.93 8.63 -7.94
CA VAL A 350 -25.06 9.40 -7.39
C VAL A 350 -25.58 10.41 -8.42
N LEU A 351 -24.69 11.11 -9.15
CA LEU A 351 -25.08 12.05 -10.20
C LEU A 351 -25.82 11.36 -11.35
N GLU A 352 -25.42 10.14 -11.71
CA GLU A 352 -26.08 9.33 -12.73
C GLU A 352 -27.30 8.53 -12.23
N ALA A 353 -27.66 8.67 -10.95
CA ALA A 353 -28.72 7.91 -10.29
C ALA A 353 -28.55 6.37 -10.37
N HIS A 354 -27.29 5.90 -10.39
CA HIS A 354 -26.92 4.49 -10.40
C HIS A 354 -26.78 3.90 -8.99
N ILE A 355 -26.32 4.71 -8.03
CA ILE A 355 -26.02 4.26 -6.66
C ILE A 355 -26.44 5.30 -5.62
N GLU A 356 -26.53 4.86 -4.38
CA GLU A 356 -26.81 5.66 -3.21
C GLU A 356 -25.56 6.40 -2.72
N LYS A 357 -25.78 7.41 -1.88
CA LYS A 357 -24.70 8.23 -1.30
C LYS A 357 -23.79 7.47 -0.37
N LYS A 358 -24.22 6.32 0.15
CA LYS A 358 -23.40 5.40 0.95
C LYS A 358 -23.27 4.09 0.18
N CYS A 359 -22.06 3.71 -0.15
CA CYS A 359 -21.80 2.59 -1.04
C CYS A 359 -20.50 1.88 -0.67
N THR A 360 -20.54 0.55 -0.67
CA THR A 360 -19.34 -0.30 -0.63
C THR A 360 -18.74 -0.35 -2.02
N VAL A 361 -17.44 -0.08 -2.13
CA VAL A 361 -16.70 -0.09 -3.39
C VAL A 361 -15.64 -1.18 -3.33
N ASP A 362 -15.83 -2.27 -4.07
CA ASP A 362 -14.84 -3.34 -4.20
C ASP A 362 -13.74 -2.91 -5.18
N LEU A 363 -12.54 -2.64 -4.67
CA LEU A 363 -11.33 -2.47 -5.46
C LEU A 363 -10.58 -3.82 -5.57
N PRO A 364 -9.62 -3.97 -6.51
CA PRO A 364 -8.85 -5.21 -6.62
C PRO A 364 -8.17 -5.64 -5.30
N GLY A 365 -7.72 -4.68 -4.48
CA GLY A 365 -7.07 -4.90 -3.19
C GLY A 365 -8.04 -5.10 -2.00
N GLY A 366 -9.34 -4.94 -2.22
CA GLY A 366 -10.39 -5.09 -1.20
C GLY A 366 -11.35 -3.89 -1.12
N PRO A 367 -12.33 -3.93 -0.21
CA PRO A 367 -13.42 -2.96 -0.19
C PRO A 367 -13.07 -1.66 0.55
N LEU A 368 -13.66 -0.56 0.10
CA LEU A 368 -13.80 0.69 0.84
C LEU A 368 -15.28 1.01 1.05
N GLU A 369 -15.61 1.56 2.21
CA GLU A 369 -16.91 2.16 2.49
C GLU A 369 -16.83 3.65 2.18
N ILE A 370 -17.66 4.13 1.26
CA ILE A 370 -17.66 5.54 0.84
C ILE A 370 -19.03 6.15 1.15
N GLU A 371 -19.03 7.35 1.72
CA GLU A 371 -20.24 8.09 2.04
C GLU A 371 -20.13 9.56 1.65
N TRP A 372 -20.93 10.01 0.68
CA TRP A 372 -21.09 11.43 0.36
C TRP A 372 -22.19 12.07 1.22
N ARG A 373 -21.80 12.76 2.29
CA ARG A 373 -22.73 13.27 3.31
C ARG A 373 -23.40 14.58 2.90
N LYS A 374 -24.39 15.00 3.69
CA LYS A 374 -25.19 16.23 3.44
C LYS A 374 -24.39 17.53 3.53
N ASN A 375 -23.25 17.53 4.23
CA ASN A 375 -22.32 18.65 4.28
C ASN A 375 -21.49 18.79 2.99
N ASN A 376 -21.79 18.01 1.96
CA ASN A 376 -21.07 17.92 0.69
C ASN A 376 -19.68 17.27 0.78
N HIS A 377 -19.28 16.75 1.94
CA HIS A 377 -17.99 16.06 2.09
C HIS A 377 -18.14 14.57 1.79
N VAL A 378 -17.10 13.97 1.20
CA VAL A 378 -16.99 12.53 0.96
C VAL A 378 -16.13 11.92 2.05
N TYR A 379 -16.67 10.91 2.74
CA TYR A 379 -15.96 10.17 3.76
C TYR A 379 -15.57 8.82 3.20
N MET A 380 -14.30 8.46 3.37
CA MET A 380 -13.75 7.17 2.97
C MET A 380 -13.35 6.38 4.22
N THR A 381 -13.94 5.21 4.40
CA THR A 381 -13.57 4.30 5.49
C THR A 381 -12.93 3.03 4.92
N GLY A 382 -11.78 2.66 5.45
CA GLY A 382 -11.07 1.47 5.02
C GLY A 382 -10.06 0.95 6.04
N PRO A 383 -9.51 -0.25 5.82
CA PRO A 383 -8.49 -0.82 6.68
C PRO A 383 -7.12 -0.14 6.44
N ALA A 384 -6.24 -0.31 7.43
CA ALA A 384 -4.82 -0.02 7.36
C ALA A 384 -4.11 -0.96 8.34
N GLU A 385 -3.23 -1.81 7.81
CA GLU A 385 -2.68 -2.94 8.55
C GLU A 385 -1.15 -2.86 8.63
N PRO A 386 -0.55 -3.01 9.82
CA PRO A 386 0.89 -3.20 9.95
C PRO A 386 1.26 -4.59 9.39
N VAL A 387 2.38 -4.65 8.67
CA VAL A 387 2.88 -5.89 8.06
C VAL A 387 4.11 -6.39 8.82
N PHE A 388 5.12 -5.54 8.98
CA PHE A 388 6.33 -5.83 9.76
C PHE A 388 7.03 -4.54 10.17
N LYS A 389 7.97 -4.61 11.11
CA LYS A 389 8.88 -3.50 11.47
C LYS A 389 10.33 -3.89 11.26
N GLY A 390 11.18 -2.94 10.94
CA GLY A 390 12.56 -3.23 10.58
C GLY A 390 13.51 -2.04 10.64
N LYS A 391 14.78 -2.33 10.35
CA LYS A 391 15.85 -1.35 10.19
C LYS A 391 16.53 -1.58 8.84
N ALA A 392 16.66 -0.55 8.01
CA ALA A 392 17.29 -0.63 6.69
C ALA A 392 18.59 0.17 6.64
N PHE A 393 19.57 -0.31 5.88
CA PHE A 393 20.78 0.45 5.56
C PHE A 393 20.47 1.46 4.44
N LEU A 394 21.02 2.67 4.56
CA LEU A 394 20.87 3.75 3.58
C LEU A 394 21.99 3.80 2.53
#